data_AF-X8IXZ8-F1
#
_entry.id   AF-X8IXZ8-F1
#
_cell.length_a   1.000
_cell.length_b   1.000
_cell.length_c   1.000
_cell.angle_alpha   90.00
_cell.angle_beta   90.00
_cell.angle_gamma   90.00
#
_symmetry.space_group_name_H-M   'P 1'
#
loop_
_entity.id
_entity.type
_entity.pdbx_description
1 polymer ?
#
loop_
_entity_poly.entity_id
_entity_poly.type
_entity_poly.pdbx_seq_one_letter_code
_entity_poly.pdbx_strand_id
1 'polypeptide(L)'
;MELLETAGVNSAGGAIFKSMPGIAKPKVRFECEYVAESRDPIRGLTGPPIMATKTFDEVSSRQFDIILIPGGWIEPAKIPKPLAEFVRAQVLGAKYVLTVCTGSWLLAALGLLDGKRATSNKFQFNEIKKTTSSTIQWVAKARWVVDGHIWSSSGVTAGQDMAYEF
;
A
#
# COMPACT_ATOMS: atom_id res chain seq x y z
N MET A 1 10.18 -25.26 10.26
CA MET A 1 11.08 -24.13 10.58
C MET A 1 10.28 -23.19 11.45
N GLU A 2 10.68 -23.01 12.71
CA GLU A 2 10.00 -22.15 13.67
C GLU A 2 10.79 -20.84 13.78
N LEU A 3 10.10 -19.72 13.63
CA LEU A 3 10.65 -18.37 13.80
C LEU A 3 10.01 -17.79 15.06
N LEU A 4 10.82 -17.58 16.11
CA LEU A 4 10.40 -16.87 17.31
C LEU A 4 10.56 -15.36 17.05
N GLU A 5 9.43 -14.67 16.91
CA GLU A 5 9.38 -13.21 17.01
C GLU A 5 9.22 -12.87 18.49
N THR A 6 10.22 -12.18 19.04
CA THR A 6 10.15 -11.64 20.39
C THR A 6 9.68 -10.20 20.27
N ALA A 7 8.38 -9.96 20.35
CA ALA A 7 7.80 -8.63 20.52
C ALA A 7 8.38 -7.85 21.74
N GLY A 8 9.32 -8.46 22.49
CA GLY A 8 10.59 -7.96 23.07
C GLY A 8 10.76 -6.48 23.47
N VAL A 9 10.09 -5.54 22.82
CA VAL A 9 10.08 -4.11 23.19
C VAL A 9 8.70 -3.44 23.03
N ASN A 10 7.58 -4.17 23.20
CA ASN A 10 6.37 -3.58 23.81
C ASN A 10 6.63 -3.03 25.25
N SER A 11 7.90 -3.07 25.67
CA SER A 11 8.58 -2.32 26.71
C SER A 11 7.88 -1.03 27.14
N ALA A 12 7.80 -0.89 28.47
CA ALA A 12 7.67 0.39 29.14
C ALA A 12 8.56 1.49 28.51
N GLY A 13 9.67 1.14 27.85
CA GLY A 13 10.55 2.05 27.10
C GLY A 13 9.82 2.97 26.12
N GLY A 14 8.91 2.47 25.27
CA GLY A 14 8.21 3.32 24.28
C GLY A 14 7.29 4.38 24.89
N ALA A 15 6.68 4.07 26.05
CA ALA A 15 5.88 5.02 26.82
C ALA A 15 6.75 5.97 27.67
N ILE A 16 7.87 5.47 28.21
CA ILE A 16 8.87 6.24 28.96
C ILE A 16 9.56 7.28 28.07
N PHE A 17 9.94 6.92 26.83
CA PHE A 17 10.52 7.88 25.87
C PHE A 17 9.53 8.98 25.47
N LYS A 18 8.21 8.74 25.54
CA LYS A 18 7.19 9.77 25.29
C LYS A 18 7.02 10.74 26.47
N SER A 19 7.32 10.33 27.70
CA SER A 19 7.12 11.14 28.92
C SER A 19 8.40 11.80 29.45
N MET A 20 9.58 11.46 28.91
CA MET A 20 10.86 12.05 29.30
C MET A 20 11.04 13.49 28.77
N PRO A 21 11.22 14.50 29.64
CA PRO A 21 11.54 15.86 29.21
C PRO A 21 12.92 15.90 28.52
N GLY A 22 13.05 16.64 27.42
CA GLY A 22 14.34 16.90 26.76
C GLY A 22 14.71 15.97 25.60
N ILE A 23 13.86 14.99 25.25
CA ILE A 23 14.05 14.21 24.03
C ILE A 23 13.60 15.04 22.83
N ALA A 24 14.50 15.25 21.87
CA ALA A 24 14.19 15.92 20.62
C ALA A 24 13.05 15.18 19.90
N LYS A 25 11.93 15.86 19.66
CA LYS A 25 10.87 15.32 18.81
C LYS A 25 11.43 15.14 17.40
N PRO A 26 11.19 14.01 16.74
CA PRO A 26 11.64 13.82 15.37
C PRO A 26 10.96 14.87 14.48
N LYS A 27 11.72 15.40 13.50
CA LYS A 27 11.22 16.40 12.54
C LYS A 27 10.06 15.87 11.70
N VAL A 28 9.99 14.55 11.52
CA VAL A 28 8.96 13.85 10.76
C VAL A 28 8.53 12.62 11.57
N ARG A 29 7.22 12.37 11.62
CA ARG A 29 6.63 11.18 12.24
C ARG A 29 5.56 10.63 11.31
N PHE A 30 5.71 9.35 10.94
CA PHE A 30 4.65 8.61 10.26
C PHE A 30 3.73 7.97 11.31
N GLU A 31 2.44 8.17 11.15
CA GLU A 31 1.42 7.43 11.87
C GLU A 31 0.80 6.43 10.90
N CYS A 32 1.11 5.15 11.10
CA CYS A 32 0.70 4.08 10.20
C CYS A 32 -0.59 3.43 10.69
N GLU A 33 -1.57 3.29 9.80
CA GLU A 33 -2.81 2.56 10.02
C GLU A 33 -2.91 1.42 9.01
N TYR A 34 -3.28 0.24 9.47
CA TYR A 34 -3.64 -0.88 8.60
C TYR A 34 -5.16 -0.89 8.46
N VAL A 35 -5.64 -0.47 7.29
CA VAL A 35 -7.08 -0.31 7.05
C VAL A 35 -7.60 -1.44 6.18
N ALA A 36 -8.68 -2.09 6.60
CA ALA A 36 -9.31 -3.20 5.87
C ALA A 36 -10.85 -3.14 5.97
N GLU A 37 -11.54 -4.10 5.36
CA GLU A 37 -13.01 -4.19 5.43
C GLU A 37 -13.51 -4.58 6.82
N SER A 38 -12.85 -5.56 7.45
CA SER A 38 -13.15 -6.02 8.80
C SER A 38 -11.88 -6.08 9.66
N ARG A 39 -12.05 -6.43 10.94
CA ARG A 39 -10.95 -6.71 11.87
C ARG A 39 -10.48 -8.16 11.83
N ASP A 40 -10.98 -8.95 10.88
CA ASP A 40 -10.56 -10.35 10.77
C ASP A 40 -9.08 -10.42 10.37
N PRO A 41 -8.32 -11.42 10.86
CA PRO A 41 -6.91 -11.54 10.54
C PRO A 41 -6.69 -11.75 9.03
N ILE A 42 -5.89 -10.88 8.41
CA ILE A 42 -5.54 -10.96 6.99
C ILE A 42 -4.32 -11.86 6.84
N ARG A 43 -4.47 -12.97 6.12
CA ARG A 43 -3.37 -13.91 5.84
C ARG A 43 -2.69 -13.58 4.52
N GLY A 44 -1.42 -13.22 4.60
CA GLY A 44 -0.54 -13.15 3.43
C GLY A 44 -0.14 -14.54 2.93
N LEU A 45 0.56 -14.57 1.80
CA LEU A 45 1.15 -15.81 1.25
C LEU A 45 2.14 -16.47 2.23
N THR A 46 2.85 -15.64 3.00
CA THR A 46 3.83 -16.05 3.99
C THR A 46 3.72 -15.16 5.23
N GLY A 47 4.25 -15.64 6.36
CA GLY A 47 4.31 -14.89 7.61
C GLY A 47 3.06 -14.99 8.49
N PRO A 48 3.07 -14.31 9.65
CA PRO A 48 1.91 -14.27 10.55
C PRO A 48 0.76 -13.48 9.93
N PRO A 49 -0.49 -13.72 10.37
CA PRO A 49 -1.61 -12.89 9.96
C PRO A 49 -1.42 -11.43 10.45
N ILE A 50 -1.88 -10.48 9.65
CA ILE A 50 -1.88 -9.05 9.96
C ILE A 50 -3.27 -8.65 10.45
N MET A 51 -3.32 -7.91 11.56
CA MET A 51 -4.56 -7.35 12.08
C MET A 51 -4.75 -5.92 11.58
N ALA A 52 -5.93 -5.60 11.08
CA ALA A 52 -6.30 -4.22 10.77
C ALA A 52 -6.40 -3.39 12.05
N THR A 53 -5.85 -2.18 12.03
CA THR A 53 -6.00 -1.21 13.12
C THR A 53 -7.34 -0.47 13.03
N LYS A 54 -7.85 -0.29 11.80
CA LYS A 54 -9.13 0.36 11.48
C LYS A 54 -9.87 -0.36 10.38
N THR A 55 -11.20 -0.25 10.36
CA THR A 55 -12.01 -0.63 9.20
C THR A 55 -12.23 0.55 8.24
N PHE A 56 -12.63 0.29 6.99
CA PHE A 56 -12.95 1.36 6.02
C PHE A 56 -14.01 2.34 6.57
N ASP A 57 -15.04 1.82 7.25
CA ASP A 57 -16.12 2.64 7.82
C ASP A 57 -15.61 3.58 8.91
N GLU A 58 -14.72 3.10 9.79
CA GLU A 58 -14.15 3.88 10.90
C GLU A 58 -13.31 5.07 10.44
N VAL A 59 -12.81 5.03 9.20
CA VAL A 59 -11.98 6.09 8.61
C VAL A 59 -12.63 6.73 7.38
N SER A 60 -13.93 6.50 7.16
CA SER A 60 -14.66 6.97 5.98
C SER A 60 -14.59 8.48 5.74
N SER A 61 -14.46 9.28 6.81
CA SER A 61 -14.33 10.74 6.75
C SER A 61 -12.88 11.26 6.80
N ARG A 62 -11.90 10.36 6.95
CA ARG A 62 -10.48 10.71 7.08
C ARG A 62 -9.80 10.65 5.72
N GLN A 63 -9.08 11.70 5.35
CA GLN A 63 -8.18 11.69 4.19
C GLN A 63 -6.76 11.35 4.66
N PHE A 64 -6.15 10.32 4.09
CA PHE A 64 -4.75 10.00 4.34
C PHE A 64 -3.82 10.77 3.39
N ASP A 65 -2.69 11.25 3.90
CA ASP A 65 -1.67 11.92 3.08
C ASP A 65 -0.93 10.94 2.16
N ILE A 66 -0.67 9.72 2.65
CA ILE A 66 0.08 8.68 1.95
C ILE A 66 -0.74 7.39 2.00
N ILE A 67 -0.91 6.75 0.85
CA ILE A 67 -1.56 5.44 0.74
C ILE A 67 -0.55 4.47 0.17
N LEU A 68 -0.36 3.33 0.83
CA LEU A 68 0.42 2.21 0.30
C LEU A 68 -0.51 1.04 -0.01
N ILE A 69 -0.58 0.66 -1.28
CA ILE A 69 -1.36 -0.48 -1.76
C ILE A 69 -0.40 -1.62 -2.09
N PRO A 70 -0.27 -2.62 -1.21
CA PRO A 70 0.56 -3.78 -1.47
C PRO A 70 -0.06 -4.66 -2.56
N GLY A 71 0.76 -5.56 -3.10
CA GLY A 71 0.29 -6.58 -4.02
C GLY A 71 -0.36 -7.74 -3.28
N GLY A 72 -1.24 -8.43 -4.00
CA GLY A 72 -1.88 -9.66 -3.58
C GLY A 72 -2.46 -10.38 -4.78
N TRP A 73 -3.33 -11.36 -4.53
CA TRP A 73 -4.15 -11.93 -5.58
C TRP A 73 -5.27 -10.95 -5.93
N ILE A 74 -5.18 -10.31 -7.10
CA ILE A 74 -6.16 -9.33 -7.57
C ILE A 74 -6.94 -9.96 -8.72
N GLU A 75 -8.26 -10.04 -8.55
CA GLU A 75 -9.20 -10.41 -9.60
C GLU A 75 -10.06 -9.19 -9.92
N PRO A 76 -9.80 -8.45 -11.00
CA PRO A 76 -10.51 -7.20 -11.31
C PRO A 76 -12.04 -7.29 -11.26
N ALA A 77 -12.60 -8.43 -11.70
CA ALA A 77 -14.03 -8.67 -11.72
C ALA A 77 -14.65 -8.94 -10.33
N LYS A 78 -13.82 -9.19 -9.29
CA LYS A 78 -14.25 -9.55 -7.93
C LYS A 78 -13.77 -8.56 -6.87
N ILE A 79 -13.35 -7.35 -7.27
CA ILE A 79 -12.95 -6.32 -6.31
C ILE A 79 -14.16 -5.98 -5.44
N PRO A 80 -14.09 -6.15 -4.11
CA PRO A 80 -15.19 -5.80 -3.21
C PRO A 80 -15.54 -4.32 -3.33
N LYS A 81 -16.85 -4.04 -3.34
CA LYS A 81 -17.36 -2.66 -3.44
C LYS A 81 -16.80 -1.74 -2.34
N PRO A 82 -16.73 -2.14 -1.05
CA PRO A 82 -16.17 -1.28 0.00
C PRO A 82 -14.71 -0.91 -0.24
N LEU A 83 -13.88 -1.87 -0.69
CA LEU A 83 -12.49 -1.61 -1.05
C LEU A 83 -12.39 -0.64 -2.24
N ALA A 84 -13.18 -0.88 -3.29
CA ALA A 84 -13.17 -0.02 -4.49
C ALA A 84 -13.55 1.43 -4.16
N GLU A 85 -14.59 1.63 -3.33
CA GLU A 85 -15.04 2.95 -2.90
C GLU A 85 -14.01 3.63 -2.02
N PHE A 86 -13.47 2.93 -1.03
CA PHE A 86 -12.42 3.46 -0.16
C PHE A 86 -11.18 3.89 -0.95
N VAL A 87 -10.68 3.04 -1.84
CA VAL A 87 -9.47 3.34 -2.64
C VAL A 87 -9.72 4.54 -3.56
N ARG A 88 -10.88 4.62 -4.22
CA ARG A 88 -11.21 5.77 -5.08
C ARG A 88 -11.25 7.08 -4.29
N ALA A 89 -11.89 7.07 -3.12
CA ALA A 89 -11.98 8.26 -2.27
C ALA A 89 -10.60 8.73 -1.83
N GLN A 90 -9.74 7.80 -1.40
CA GLN A 90 -8.44 8.16 -0.84
C GLN A 90 -7.43 8.60 -1.92
N VAL A 91 -7.37 7.93 -3.07
CA VAL A 91 -6.38 8.20 -4.13
C VAL A 91 -6.48 9.62 -4.70
N LEU A 92 -7.67 10.21 -4.71
CA LEU A 92 -7.88 11.58 -5.21
C LEU A 92 -7.32 12.64 -4.26
N GLY A 93 -7.40 12.43 -2.95
CA GLY A 93 -6.97 13.40 -1.94
C GLY A 93 -5.58 13.16 -1.35
N ALA A 94 -4.97 12.00 -1.61
CA ALA A 94 -3.66 11.68 -1.08
C ALA A 94 -2.55 12.47 -1.80
N LYS A 95 -1.57 12.94 -1.03
CA LYS A 95 -0.36 13.57 -1.57
C LYS A 95 0.53 12.56 -2.27
N TYR A 96 0.50 11.30 -1.84
CA TYR A 96 1.26 10.21 -2.44
C TYR A 96 0.47 8.89 -2.42
N VAL A 97 0.46 8.21 -3.56
CA VAL A 97 -0.13 6.88 -3.72
C VAL A 97 0.97 5.93 -4.16
N LEU A 98 1.39 5.06 -3.26
CA LEU A 98 2.42 4.08 -3.47
C LEU A 98 1.76 2.73 -3.77
N THR A 99 2.19 2.05 -4.83
CA THR A 99 1.77 0.68 -5.10
C THR A 99 2.97 -0.24 -5.23
N VAL A 100 2.82 -1.46 -4.73
CA VAL A 100 3.84 -2.50 -4.82
C VAL A 100 3.26 -3.71 -5.52
N CYS A 101 4.04 -4.31 -6.40
CA CYS A 101 3.68 -5.57 -7.05
C CYS A 101 2.38 -5.42 -7.85
N THR A 102 1.39 -6.26 -7.60
CA THR A 102 0.08 -6.20 -8.25
C THR A 102 -0.83 -5.10 -7.68
N GLY A 103 -0.39 -4.31 -6.70
CA GLY A 103 -1.18 -3.19 -6.17
C GLY A 103 -1.56 -2.16 -7.24
N SER A 104 -0.72 -1.96 -8.26
CA SER A 104 -1.05 -1.12 -9.41
C SER A 104 -2.16 -1.70 -10.29
N TRP A 105 -2.39 -3.01 -10.27
CA TRP A 105 -3.50 -3.63 -10.98
C TRP A 105 -4.85 -3.24 -10.37
N LEU A 106 -4.92 -3.11 -9.03
CA LEU A 106 -6.12 -2.60 -8.36
C LEU A 106 -6.44 -1.19 -8.85
N LEU A 107 -5.46 -0.27 -8.86
CA LEU A 107 -5.68 1.08 -9.36
C LEU A 107 -6.08 1.09 -10.84
N ALA A 108 -5.44 0.28 -11.68
CA ALA A 108 -5.78 0.15 -13.08
C ALA A 108 -7.22 -0.37 -13.30
N ALA A 109 -7.64 -1.37 -12.54
CA ALA A 109 -8.98 -1.94 -12.61
C ALA A 109 -10.07 -0.93 -12.17
N LEU A 110 -9.71 0.02 -11.31
CA LEU A 110 -10.60 1.10 -10.87
C LEU A 110 -10.60 2.32 -11.82
N GLY A 111 -9.81 2.29 -12.90
CA GLY A 111 -9.64 3.40 -13.84
C GLY A 111 -8.74 4.54 -13.33
N LEU A 112 -8.05 4.34 -12.22
CA LEU A 112 -7.27 5.38 -11.54
C LEU A 112 -5.88 5.59 -12.17
N LEU A 113 -5.48 4.72 -13.11
CA LEU A 113 -4.23 4.82 -13.87
C LEU A 113 -4.44 5.24 -15.33
N ASP A 114 -5.67 5.48 -15.78
CA ASP A 114 -5.98 5.81 -17.16
C ASP A 114 -5.22 7.07 -17.61
N GLY A 115 -4.55 6.97 -18.76
CA GLY A 115 -3.66 8.01 -19.30
C GLY A 115 -2.33 8.20 -18.58
N LYS A 116 -2.00 7.40 -17.56
CA LYS A 116 -0.76 7.51 -16.77
C LYS A 116 0.29 6.48 -17.16
N ARG A 117 1.53 6.74 -16.77
CA ARG A 117 2.64 5.78 -16.78
C ARG A 117 2.65 4.98 -15.50
N ALA A 118 2.84 3.67 -15.61
CA ALA A 118 2.91 2.79 -14.44
C ALA A 118 3.79 1.56 -14.71
N THR A 119 4.22 0.89 -13.65
CA THR A 119 4.79 -0.47 -13.73
C THR A 119 4.08 -1.39 -12.73
N SER A 120 4.36 -2.70 -12.82
CA SER A 120 3.72 -3.69 -11.96
C SER A 120 4.57 -4.94 -11.81
N ASN A 121 4.05 -5.91 -11.07
CA ASN A 121 4.63 -7.23 -10.90
C ASN A 121 5.07 -7.84 -12.25
N LYS A 122 6.30 -8.36 -12.31
CA LYS A 122 6.87 -8.91 -13.56
C LYS A 122 6.22 -10.21 -14.03
N PHE A 123 5.79 -11.04 -13.08
CA PHE A 123 5.14 -12.31 -13.39
C PHE A 123 3.75 -12.10 -14.01
N GLN A 124 2.96 -11.17 -13.46
CA GLN A 124 1.61 -10.86 -13.93
C GLN A 124 1.56 -9.73 -14.97
N PHE A 125 2.69 -9.13 -15.33
CA PHE A 125 2.75 -7.90 -16.12
C PHE A 125 1.92 -7.96 -17.42
N ASN A 126 2.06 -9.07 -18.17
CA ASN A 126 1.36 -9.23 -19.44
C ASN A 126 -0.15 -9.36 -19.25
N GLU A 127 -0.61 -10.06 -18.22
CA GLU A 127 -2.03 -10.20 -17.91
C GLU A 127 -2.62 -8.88 -17.44
N ILE A 128 -1.91 -8.14 -16.59
CA ILE A 128 -2.29 -6.80 -16.15
C ILE A 128 -2.45 -5.87 -17.36
N LYS A 129 -1.45 -5.82 -18.24
CA LYS A 129 -1.50 -5.00 -19.45
C LYS A 129 -2.66 -5.40 -20.38
N LYS A 130 -2.97 -6.68 -20.49
CA LYS A 130 -4.04 -7.22 -21.34
C LYS A 130 -5.44 -6.90 -20.80
N THR A 131 -5.60 -6.86 -19.48
CA THR A 131 -6.91 -6.75 -18.80
C THR A 131 -7.24 -5.33 -18.34
N THR A 132 -6.38 -4.34 -18.64
CA THR A 132 -6.55 -2.96 -18.18
C THR A 132 -6.61 -1.98 -19.36
N SER A 133 -6.99 -0.73 -19.07
CA SER A 133 -7.15 0.34 -20.07
C SER A 133 -5.92 0.48 -20.97
N SER A 134 -6.14 0.54 -22.29
CA SER A 134 -5.07 0.68 -23.29
C SER A 134 -4.38 2.06 -23.24
N THR A 135 -4.98 3.02 -22.54
CA THR A 135 -4.41 4.35 -22.32
C THR A 135 -3.28 4.35 -21.28
N ILE A 136 -3.16 3.28 -20.48
CA ILE A 136 -2.11 3.14 -19.48
C ILE A 136 -0.78 2.81 -20.16
N GLN A 137 0.23 3.63 -19.91
CA GLN A 137 1.58 3.44 -20.44
C GLN A 137 2.40 2.54 -19.51
N TRP A 138 2.22 1.22 -19.65
CA TRP A 138 2.93 0.23 -18.86
C TRP A 138 4.43 0.12 -19.19
N VAL A 139 5.31 0.46 -18.23
CA VAL A 139 6.77 0.43 -18.36
C VAL A 139 7.33 -0.92 -17.87
N ALA A 140 7.55 -1.84 -18.81
CA ALA A 140 7.87 -3.24 -18.52
C ALA A 140 9.17 -3.48 -17.74
N LYS A 141 10.21 -2.67 -17.96
CA LYS A 141 11.54 -2.88 -17.36
C LYS A 141 11.81 -2.03 -16.11
N ALA A 142 10.92 -1.11 -15.75
CA ALA A 142 11.13 -0.21 -14.62
C ALA A 142 11.16 -0.98 -13.28
N ARG A 143 11.97 -0.51 -12.32
CA ARG A 143 11.85 -0.93 -10.91
C ARG A 143 10.64 -0.23 -10.29
N TRP A 144 10.57 1.08 -10.44
CA TRP A 144 9.38 1.89 -10.16
C TRP A 144 9.17 2.95 -11.24
N VAL A 145 7.97 3.50 -11.28
CA VAL A 145 7.56 4.62 -12.13
C VAL A 145 6.85 5.64 -11.26
N VAL A 146 7.21 6.91 -11.44
CA VAL A 146 6.54 8.05 -10.82
C VAL A 146 5.78 8.80 -11.91
N ASP A 147 4.47 8.96 -11.71
CA ASP A 147 3.59 9.76 -12.57
C ASP A 147 2.67 10.63 -11.69
N GLY A 148 3.04 11.90 -11.54
CA GLY A 148 2.40 12.81 -10.58
C GLY A 148 2.58 12.32 -9.14
N HIS A 149 1.47 12.20 -8.41
CA HIS A 149 1.46 11.70 -7.04
C HIS A 149 1.42 10.16 -6.93
N ILE A 150 1.34 9.44 -8.05
CA ILE A 150 1.28 7.99 -8.07
C ILE A 150 2.66 7.39 -8.35
N TRP A 151 3.12 6.56 -7.42
CA TRP A 151 4.35 5.79 -7.52
C TRP A 151 3.97 4.31 -7.61
N SER A 152 4.35 3.67 -8.70
CA SER A 152 4.12 2.24 -8.89
C SER A 152 5.44 1.50 -8.97
N SER A 153 5.59 0.45 -8.17
CA SER A 153 6.77 -0.41 -8.18
C SER A 153 6.44 -1.80 -8.68
N SER A 154 7.49 -2.48 -9.16
CA SER A 154 7.42 -3.88 -9.61
C SER A 154 7.36 -4.83 -8.41
N GLY A 155 8.24 -5.83 -8.31
CA GLY A 155 8.21 -6.80 -7.21
C GLY A 155 8.58 -6.18 -5.84
N VAL A 156 8.53 -7.01 -4.79
CA VAL A 156 8.76 -6.61 -3.39
C VAL A 156 10.07 -5.83 -3.19
N THR A 157 11.17 -6.29 -3.79
CA THR A 157 12.48 -5.61 -3.66
C THR A 157 12.51 -4.26 -4.39
N ALA A 158 11.78 -4.13 -5.50
CA ALA A 158 11.64 -2.84 -6.16
C ALA A 158 10.76 -1.87 -5.35
N GLY A 159 9.78 -2.40 -4.59
CA GLY A 159 9.00 -1.63 -3.63
C GLY A 159 9.83 -1.14 -2.44
N GLN A 160 10.79 -1.94 -1.97
CA GLN A 160 11.76 -1.51 -0.95
C GLN A 160 12.64 -0.37 -1.45
N ASP A 161 13.23 -0.51 -2.64
CA ASP A 161 14.03 0.57 -3.25
C ASP A 161 13.21 1.84 -3.46
N MET A 162 11.97 1.71 -3.93
CA MET A 162 11.05 2.83 -4.08
C MET A 162 10.80 3.54 -2.74
N ALA A 163 10.69 2.79 -1.64
CA ALA A 163 10.50 3.37 -0.31
C ALA A 163 11.76 4.06 0.24
N TYR A 164 12.96 3.71 -0.24
CA TYR A 164 14.19 4.44 0.09
C TYR A 164 14.34 5.75 -0.70
N GLU A 165 13.76 5.81 -1.89
CA GLU A 165 13.73 7.02 -2.72
C GLU A 165 12.66 8.03 -2.25
N PHE A 166 11.55 7.52 -1.72
CA PHE A 166 10.40 8.29 -1.23
C PHE A 166 10.72 9.13 0.02
#